data_AF-A0A4U1F3X4-F1
#
_entry.id   AF-A0A4U1F3X4-F1
#
_cell.length_a   1.000
_cell.length_b   1.000
_cell.length_c   1.000
_cell.angle_alpha   90.00
_cell.angle_beta   90.00
_cell.angle_gamma   90.00
#
_symmetry.space_group_name_H-M   'P 1'
#
loop_
_entity.id
_entity.type
_entity.pdbx_description
1 polymer ?
#
loop_
_entity_poly.entity_id
_entity_poly.type
_entity_poly.pdbx_seq_one_letter_code
_entity_poly.pdbx_strand_id
1 'polypeptide(L)' 'EEVRPIPVQHPTKVQGLIERYKAEKQLLALGETKFLIPDHMTVSDASMLERAFLLLVNRHNRGSMSTPISK' A
#
# COMPACT_ATOMS: atom_id res chain seq x y z
N GLU A 1 3.38 17.60 23.96
CA GLU A 1 2.36 17.17 22.98
C GLU A 1 2.52 15.67 22.78
N GLU A 2 1.54 14.88 23.19
CA GLU A 2 1.61 13.42 23.15
C GLU A 2 1.30 12.97 21.71
N VAL A 3 2.31 12.47 20.99
CA VAL A 3 2.15 11.98 19.63
C VAL A 3 1.27 10.72 19.68
N ARG A 4 0.01 10.87 19.27
CA ARG A 4 -0.93 9.74 19.23
C ARG A 4 -0.48 8.71 18.16
N PRO A 5 -0.56 7.40 18.42
CA PRO A 5 -0.22 6.40 17.43
C PRO A 5 -1.10 6.53 16.17
N ILE A 6 -0.53 6.28 14.98
CA ILE A 6 -1.27 6.37 13.70
C ILE A 6 -2.56 5.51 13.69
N PRO A 7 -2.58 4.27 14.24
CA PRO A 7 -3.83 3.50 14.32
C PRO A 7 -4.93 4.16 15.16
N VAL A 8 -4.56 4.96 16.15
CA VAL A 8 -5.50 5.70 17.01
C VAL A 8 -6.04 6.94 16.27
N GLN A 9 -5.20 7.58 15.46
CA GLN A 9 -5.60 8.75 14.66
C GLN A 9 -6.43 8.37 13.42
N HIS A 10 -6.17 7.19 12.85
CA HIS A 10 -6.80 6.71 11.61
C HIS A 10 -7.21 5.24 11.72
N PRO A 11 -8.29 4.93 12.46
CA PRO A 11 -8.69 3.54 12.77
C PRO A 11 -9.10 2.72 11.54
N THR A 12 -9.52 3.37 10.46
CA THR A 12 -9.93 2.73 9.19
C THR A 12 -8.82 2.70 8.14
N LYS A 13 -7.58 3.06 8.52
CA LYS A 13 -6.45 3.09 7.60
C LYS A 13 -5.37 2.10 8.04
N VAL A 14 -4.94 1.29 7.10
CA VAL A 14 -3.81 0.37 7.23
C VAL A 14 -2.56 1.07 6.70
N GLN A 15 -1.45 0.94 7.43
CA GLN A 15 -0.17 1.43 6.96
C GLN A 15 0.44 0.44 5.96
N GLY A 16 0.67 0.89 4.72
CA GLY A 16 1.33 0.12 3.67
C GLY A 16 2.74 0.65 3.39
N LEU A 17 3.69 -0.25 3.16
CA LEU A 17 4.99 0.09 2.59
C LEU A 17 4.95 -0.22 1.09
N ILE A 18 5.10 0.80 0.26
CA ILE A 18 5.20 0.70 -1.20
C ILE A 18 6.59 1.16 -1.57
N GLU A 19 7.37 0.26 -2.15
CA GLU A 19 8.72 0.55 -2.62
C GLU A 19 8.86 0.17 -4.08
N ARG A 20 9.67 0.96 -4.82
CA ARG A 20 10.04 0.59 -6.17
C ARG A 20 10.89 -0.66 -6.11
N TYR A 21 10.52 -1.68 -6.89
CA TYR A 21 11.32 -2.89 -7.00
C TYR A 21 12.75 -2.55 -7.45
N LYS A 22 13.77 -3.15 -6.83
CA LYS A 22 15.18 -2.76 -7.04
C LYS A 22 15.65 -2.86 -8.49
N ALA A 23 15.09 -3.79 -9.28
CA ALA A 23 15.43 -3.95 -10.69
C ALA A 23 14.55 -3.12 -11.64
N GLU A 24 13.54 -2.42 -11.11
CA GLU A 24 12.65 -1.57 -11.90
C GLU A 24 13.35 -0.24 -12.22
N LYS A 25 13.44 0.06 -13.52
CA LYS A 25 14.17 1.22 -14.06
C LYS A 25 13.27 2.16 -14.86
N GLN A 26 12.09 1.71 -15.26
CA GLN A 26 11.14 2.51 -16.06
C GLN A 26 10.26 3.37 -15.15
N LEU A 27 9.98 2.89 -13.92
CA LEU A 27 9.26 3.66 -12.93
C LEU A 27 10.15 4.71 -12.26
N LEU A 28 9.61 5.92 -12.14
CA LEU A 28 10.21 6.99 -11.33
C LEU A 28 10.35 6.52 -9.88
N ALA A 29 11.36 7.05 -9.19
CA ALA A 29 11.51 6.79 -7.76
C ALA A 29 10.31 7.38 -7.00
N LEU A 30 9.76 6.60 -6.07
CA LEU A 30 8.73 7.06 -5.16
C LEU A 30 9.32 8.10 -4.19
N GLY A 31 8.66 9.25 -4.05
CA GLY A 31 9.07 10.29 -3.10
C GLY A 31 8.84 9.87 -1.64
N GLU A 32 7.74 9.14 -1.40
CA GLU A 32 7.38 8.58 -0.10
C GLU A 32 7.08 7.08 -0.28
N THR A 33 7.44 6.28 0.72
CA THR A 33 7.23 4.81 0.66
C THR A 33 6.19 4.31 1.65
N LYS A 34 5.76 5.15 2.59
CA LYS A 34 4.79 4.80 3.63
C LYS A 34 3.46 5.47 3.34
N PHE A 35 2.43 4.68 3.11
CA PHE A 35 1.09 5.16 2.75
C PHE A 35 0.06 4.71 3.79
N LEU A 36 -0.98 5.52 3.97
CA LEU A 36 -2.16 5.13 4.73
C LEU A 36 -3.28 4.77 3.76
N ILE A 37 -3.52 3.47 3.64
CA ILE A 37 -4.49 2.89 2.71
C ILE A 37 -5.77 2.59 3.48
N PRO A 38 -6.95 3.04 3.02
CA PRO A 38 -8.20 2.63 3.61
C PRO A 38 -8.36 1.10 3.62
N ASP A 39 -8.83 0.55 4.74
CA ASP A 39 -8.98 -0.89 5.01
C ASP A 39 -9.87 -1.65 4.00
N HIS A 40 -10.88 -0.98 3.47
CA HIS A 40 -11.83 -1.50 2.49
C HIS A 40 -11.34 -1.42 1.04
N MET A 41 -10.22 -0.73 0.77
CA MET A 41 -9.66 -0.72 -0.58
C MET A 41 -9.14 -2.10 -0.94
N THR A 42 -9.42 -2.52 -2.17
CA THR A 42 -8.82 -3.72 -2.74
C THR A 42 -7.45 -3.40 -3.33
N VAL A 43 -6.65 -4.44 -3.58
CA VAL A 43 -5.37 -4.30 -4.29
C VAL A 43 -5.55 -3.64 -5.67
N SER A 44 -6.68 -3.89 -6.33
CA SER A 44 -7.03 -3.25 -7.61
C SER A 44 -7.23 -1.75 -7.46
N ASP A 45 -7.97 -1.31 -6.44
CA ASP A 45 -8.22 0.11 -6.19
C ASP A 45 -6.91 0.82 -5.84
N ALA A 46 -6.05 0.19 -5.04
CA ALA A 46 -4.73 0.72 -4.71
C ALA A 46 -3.81 0.81 -5.94
N SER A 47 -3.85 -0.17 -6.85
CA SER A 47 -3.08 -0.15 -8.10
C SER A 47 -3.55 0.94 -9.09
N MET A 48 -4.81 1.38 -8.99
CA MET A 48 -5.34 2.47 -9.80
C MET A 48 -4.94 3.87 -9.30
N LEU A 49 -4.66 4.03 -7.99
CA LEU A 49 -4.29 5.32 -7.41
C LEU A 49 -2.98 5.88 -7.97
N GLU A 50 -2.07 5.00 -8.36
CA GLU A 50 -0.86 5.37 -9.06
C GLU A 50 -0.68 4.43 -10.25
N ARG A 51 -1.03 4.91 -11.45
CA ARG A 51 -1.18 4.17 -12.73
C ARG A 51 0.05 3.39 -13.23
N ALA A 52 1.04 3.11 -12.39
CA ALA A 52 2.32 2.53 -12.78
C ALA A 52 2.87 1.48 -11.78
N PHE A 53 2.20 1.17 -10.66
CA PHE A 53 2.76 0.28 -9.65
C PHE A 53 2.23 -1.14 -9.75
N LEU A 54 3.12 -2.08 -10.09
CA LEU A 54 2.90 -3.51 -9.85
C LEU A 54 3.05 -3.75 -8.34
N LEU A 55 1.93 -3.78 -7.61
CA LEU A 55 1.93 -4.03 -6.18
C LEU A 55 2.14 -5.52 -5.91
N LEU A 56 3.36 -5.92 -5.53
CA LEU A 56 3.64 -7.28 -5.08
C LEU A 56 3.16 -7.44 -3.63
N VAL A 57 1.97 -7.98 -3.45
CA VAL A 57 1.45 -8.29 -2.12
C VAL A 57 2.06 -9.60 -1.62
N ASN A 58 2.92 -9.49 -0.61
CA ASN A 58 3.46 -10.57 0.22
C ASN A 58 4.05 -11.78 -0.53
N ARG A 59 5.38 -11.93 -0.51
CA ARG A 59 6.19 -12.94 -1.23
C ARG A 59 5.86 -14.42 -0.91
N HIS A 60 4.91 -14.70 -0.02
CA HIS A 60 4.48 -16.05 0.39
C HIS A 60 2.99 -16.34 0.17
N ASN A 61 2.18 -15.41 -0.32
CA ASN A 61 0.78 -15.67 -0.63
C ASN A 61 0.38 -14.94 -1.92
N ARG A 62 -0.02 -15.69 -2.95
CA ARG A 62 -0.68 -15.12 -4.13
C ARG A 62 -2.06 -14.59 -3.71
N GLY A 63 -2.13 -13.35 -3.25
CA GLY A 63 -3.40 -12.67 -3.00
C GLY A 63 -4.15 -12.39 -4.29
N SER A 64 -5.49 -12.52 -4.28
CA SER A 64 -6.34 -12.12 -5.41
C SER A 64 -6.43 -10.60 -5.47
N MET A 65 -6.51 -10.04 -6.68
CA MET A 65 -6.72 -8.61 -6.91
C MET A 65 -8.04 -8.07 -6.31
N SER A 66 -8.99 -8.97 -6.03
CA SER A 66 -10.29 -8.69 -5.41
C SER A 66 -10.28 -8.75 -3.89
N THR A 67 -9.18 -9.16 -3.27
CA THR A 67 -9.11 -9.26 -1.81
C THR A 67 -8.95 -7.86 -1.20
N PRO A 68 -9.76 -7.50 -0.18
CA PRO A 68 -9.54 -6.30 0.59
C PRO A 68 -8.15 -6.30 1.25
N ILE A 69 -7.54 -5.12 1.37
CA ILE A 69 -6.20 -4.97 1.94
C ILE A 69 -6.20 -5.28 3.45
N SER A 70 -7.31 -5.01 4.14
CA SER A 70 -7.55 -5.53 5.48
C SER A 70 -8.13 -6.94 5.45
N LYS A 71 -7.62 -7.83 6.31
CA LYS A 71 -8.24 -9.15 6.57
C LYS A 71 -9.53 -9.03 7.35
#